data_AF-A0AB38AI54-F1
#
_entry.id   AF-A0AB38AI54-F1
#
_cell.length_a   1.000
_cell.length_b   1.000
_cell.length_c   1.000
_cell.angle_alpha   90.00
_cell.angle_beta   90.00
_cell.angle_gamma   90.00
#
_symmetry.space_group_name_H-M   'P 1'
#
loop_
_entity.id
_entity.type
_entity.pdbx_description
1 polymer ?
#
loop_
_entity_poly.entity_id
_entity_poly.type
_entity_poly.pdbx_seq_one_letter_code
_entity_poly.pdbx_strand_id
1 'polypeptide(L)' 'MAHYWINKEVPGARERQVHAESYGVEGDYVHFYDSAKRKVLSIRKETAFLIERSSN' A
#
# COMPACT_ATOMS: atom_id res chain seq x y z
N MET A 1 7.92 -12.09 0.49
CA MET A 1 6.75 -11.24 0.19
C MET A 1 6.09 -10.79 1.48
N ALA A 2 5.65 -9.54 1.56
CA ALA A 2 4.90 -9.01 2.69
C ALA A 2 3.46 -8.69 2.27
N HIS A 3 2.57 -8.58 3.25
CA HIS A 3 1.20 -8.11 3.04
C HIS A 3 1.09 -6.71 3.62
N TYR A 4 0.52 -5.78 2.87
CA TYR A 4 0.21 -4.44 3.32
C TYR A 4 -1.29 -4.23 3.37
N TRP A 5 -1.77 -3.67 4.47
CA TRP A 5 -3.12 -3.16 4.61
C TRP A 5 -3.11 -1.66 4.41
N ILE A 6 -4.04 -1.18 3.61
CA ILE A 6 -4.29 0.25 3.38
C ILE A 6 -5.65 0.56 4.00
N ASN A 7 -5.68 1.57 4.88
CA ASN A 7 -6.88 2.06 5.57
C ASN A 7 -7.65 0.97 6.32
N LYS A 8 -6.97 -0.04 6.87
CA LYS A 8 -7.62 -1.06 7.67
C LYS A 8 -8.29 -0.40 8.87
N GLU A 9 -9.57 -0.71 9.06
CA GLU A 9 -10.39 -0.18 10.16
C GLU A 9 -10.48 1.37 10.22
N VAL A 10 -10.17 2.08 9.12
CA VAL A 10 -10.29 3.55 9.06
C VAL A 10 -11.72 3.94 8.63
N PRO A 11 -12.52 4.62 9.48
CA PRO A 11 -13.89 4.99 9.13
C PRO A 11 -13.95 5.92 7.91
N GLY A 12 -14.84 5.59 6.96
CA GLY A 12 -15.04 6.40 5.75
C GLY A 12 -13.96 6.26 4.69
N ALA A 13 -12.90 5.48 4.94
CA ALA A 13 -11.86 5.21 3.96
C ALA A 13 -12.02 3.81 3.35
N ARG A 14 -11.57 3.64 2.10
CA ARG A 14 -11.61 2.34 1.43
C ARG A 14 -10.46 1.46 1.92
N GLU A 15 -10.80 0.38 2.60
CA GLU A 15 -9.86 -0.67 2.99
C GLU A 15 -9.38 -1.46 1.77
N ARG A 16 -8.08 -1.82 1.76
CA ARG A 16 -7.48 -2.66 0.71
C ARG A 16 -6.28 -3.45 1.24
N GLN A 17 -6.15 -4.69 0.77
CA GLN A 17 -4.95 -5.50 0.97
C GLN A 17 -4.09 -5.52 -0.29
N VAL A 18 -2.76 -5.47 -0.13
CA VAL A 18 -1.77 -5.51 -1.22
C VAL A 18 -0.65 -6.48 -0.88
N HIS A 19 -0.31 -7.35 -1.83
CA HIS A 19 0.86 -8.21 -1.76
C HIS A 19 2.05 -7.49 -2.41
N ALA A 20 3.05 -7.13 -1.62
CA ALA A 20 4.24 -6.45 -2.11
C ALA A 20 5.43 -6.72 -1.18
N GLU A 21 6.65 -6.55 -1.67
CA GLU A 21 7.83 -6.65 -0.83
C GLU A 21 8.12 -5.33 -0.12
N SER A 22 7.94 -4.23 -0.84
CA SER A 22 8.17 -2.88 -0.35
C SER A 22 7.16 -1.91 -0.94
N TYR A 23 7.12 -0.72 -0.36
CA TYR A 23 6.47 0.42 -0.99
C TYR A 23 7.40 1.63 -0.99
N GLY A 24 7.22 2.52 -1.96
CA GLY A 24 7.91 3.79 -2.08
C GLY A 24 6.92 4.91 -2.33
N VAL A 25 7.33 6.13 -2.04
CA VAL A 25 6.51 7.33 -2.20
C VAL A 25 7.14 8.21 -3.27
N GLU A 26 6.40 8.53 -4.33
CA GLU A 26 6.87 9.35 -5.45
C GLU A 26 5.76 10.30 -5.90
N GLY A 27 6.05 11.61 -5.95
CA GLY A 27 5.04 12.62 -6.25
C GLY A 27 3.85 12.53 -5.29
N ASP A 28 2.64 12.45 -5.83
CA ASP A 28 1.39 12.30 -5.06
C ASP A 28 0.95 10.85 -4.85
N TYR A 29 1.83 9.88 -5.12
CA TYR A 29 1.50 8.47 -5.12
C TYR A 29 2.34 7.65 -4.13
N VAL A 30 1.73 6.59 -3.63
CA VAL A 30 2.39 5.47 -2.97
C VAL A 30 2.39 4.29 -3.93
N HIS A 31 3.57 3.77 -4.22
CA HIS A 31 3.81 2.66 -5.13
C HIS A 31 4.21 1.40 -4.35
N PHE A 32 3.52 0.30 -4.60
CA PHE A 32 3.84 -1.01 -4.04
C PHE A 32 4.57 -1.86 -5.07
N TYR A 33 5.70 -2.45 -4.69
CA TYR A 33 6.61 -3.17 -5.59
C TYR A 33 6.79 -4.63 -5.17
N ASP A 34 6.92 -5.51 -6.17
CA ASP A 34 7.42 -6.89 -6.01
C ASP A 34 8.90 -6.97 -6.40
N SER A 35 9.59 -8.05 -6.03
CA SER A 35 11.03 -8.37 -6.22
C SER A 35 11.59 -8.04 -7.60
N ALA A 36 10.76 -8.12 -8.64
CA ALA A 36 11.14 -7.73 -10.00
C ALA A 36 11.05 -6.21 -10.29
N LYS A 37 10.85 -5.35 -9.28
CA LYS A 37 10.49 -3.92 -9.39
C LYS A 37 9.29 -3.64 -10.29
N ARG A 38 8.49 -4.67 -10.60
CA ARG A 38 7.23 -4.53 -11.32
C ARG A 38 6.22 -3.90 -10.36
N LYS A 39 5.76 -2.70 -10.71
CA LYS A 39 4.78 -1.94 -9.95
C LYS A 39 3.47 -2.74 -9.84
N VAL A 40 3.03 -3.03 -8.63
CA VAL A 40 1.82 -3.83 -8.35
C VAL A 40 0.60 -2.94 -8.18
N LEU A 41 0.75 -1.86 -7.41
CA LEU A 41 -0.31 -0.88 -7.18
C LEU A 41 0.28 0.52 -7.06
N SER A 42 -0.48 1.52 -7.51
CA SER A 42 -0.25 2.92 -7.18
C SER A 42 -1.52 3.49 -6.61
N ILE A 43 -1.44 4.12 -5.44
CA ILE A 43 -2.57 4.79 -4.79
C ILE A 43 -2.19 6.24 -4.50
N ARG A 44 -3.16 7.15 -4.63
CA ARG A 44 -2.94 8.55 -4.30
C ARG A 44 -2.82 8.72 -2.79
N LYS A 45 -1.87 9.55 -2.34
CA LYS A 45 -1.66 9.87 -0.93
C LYS A 45 -2.94 10.35 -0.24
N GLU A 46 -3.74 11.16 -0.94
CA GLU A 46 -5.01 11.71 -0.43
C GLU A 46 -6.05 10.62 -0.07
N THR A 47 -5.85 9.39 -0.53
CA THR A 47 -6.73 8.25 -0.29
C THR A 47 -6.12 7.16 0.59
N ALA A 48 -4.86 7.30 1.00
CA ALA A 48 -4.11 6.30 1.77
C ALA A 48 -3.66 6.89 3.12
N PHE A 49 -4.56 6.86 4.10
CA PHE A 49 -4.39 7.48 5.42
C PHE A 49 -3.55 6.63 6.38
N LEU A 50 -3.67 5.30 6.27
CA LEU A 50 -2.93 4.35 7.09
C LEU A 50 -2.41 3.23 6.20
N ILE A 51 -1.12 2.88 6.35
CA ILE A 51 -0.51 1.73 5.68
C ILE A 51 0.19 0.89 6.75
N GLU A 52 -0.28 -0.33 6.93
CA GLU A 52 0.26 -1.28 7.91
C GLU A 52 0.85 -2.48 7.20
N ARG A 53 2.06 -2.88 7.59
CA ARG A 53 2.62 -4.16 7.15
C ARG A 53 2.09 -5.25 8.07
N SER A 54 1.38 -6.22 7.51
CA SER A 54 0.99 -7.42 8.23
C SER A 54 2.24 -8.27 8.48
N SER A 55 2.60 -8.39 9.74
CA SER A 55 3.56 -9.39 10.22
C SER A 55 2.82 -10.72 10.33
N ASN A 56 2.75 -11.47 9.24
CA ASN A 56 2.61 -12.93 9.36
C ASN A 56 3.99 -13.53 9.58
#